data_AF-A0A7J9BLQ5-F1
#
_entry.id   AF-A0A7J9BLQ5-F1
#
_cell.length_a   1.000
_cell.length_b   1.000
_cell.length_c   1.000
_cell.angle_alpha   90.00
_cell.angle_beta   90.00
_cell.angle_gamma   90.00
#
_symmetry.space_group_name_H-M   'P 1'
#
loop_
_entity.id
_entity.type
_entity.pdbx_description
1 polymer ?
#
loop_
_entity_poly.entity_id
_entity_poly.type
_entity_poly.pdbx_seq_one_letter_code
_entity_poly.pdbx_strand_id
1 'polypeptide(L)'
;MVLLVQRLSKLYHKLENHYHHHHQAEVDALSASLQAFRADVSNCVNQLLHPKPGSEILSFSWIQRCFELLPVINKAFLKLVGDIDYPMSFWDVASLDEYLNYGLHLLELLNCVTSSLSHLAQARLSFAHALNLVESSPSTAIEHLKAIQSQSSSKDLKGLVRNKEGGEGKLSSCKERVVHEALMEVKSVGLWVFGVVLATLSGETKPYLEIKQVIVRFNSALLIDVDSCVFEVMVEKGETLKEVKELNSAANSLVSAILSGKTSDAAMDFGGKLGVFEKEMDALEKQVDALFSSVLAARNELLNGVRQRKQ
;
A
#
# COMPACT_ATOMS: atom_id res chain seq x y z
N MET A 1 14.98 -62.38 -27.99
CA MET A 1 14.18 -61.14 -28.10
C MET A 1 13.37 -60.80 -26.84
N VAL A 2 12.72 -61.77 -26.18
CA VAL A 2 11.86 -61.52 -24.99
C VAL A 2 12.60 -60.95 -23.76
N LEU A 3 13.85 -61.38 -23.50
CA LEU A 3 14.65 -60.88 -22.37
C LEU A 3 15.15 -59.43 -22.53
N LEU A 4 15.29 -58.94 -23.77
CA LEU A 4 15.67 -57.55 -24.07
C LEU A 4 14.49 -56.60 -23.84
N VAL A 5 13.29 -56.99 -24.24
CA VAL A 5 12.04 -56.22 -24.03
C VAL A 5 11.75 -56.05 -22.54
N GLN A 6 11.97 -57.09 -21.73
CA GLN A 6 11.72 -57.06 -20.28
C GLN A 6 12.74 -56.22 -19.49
N ARG A 7 13.97 -56.09 -20.00
CA ARG A 7 14.99 -55.17 -19.43
C ARG A 7 14.72 -53.72 -19.81
N LEU A 8 14.29 -53.46 -21.04
CA LEU A 8 13.90 -52.12 -21.50
C LEU A 8 12.65 -51.61 -20.77
N SER A 9 11.63 -52.46 -20.55
CA SER A 9 10.43 -52.06 -19.79
C SER A 9 10.72 -51.76 -18.32
N LYS A 10 11.64 -52.50 -17.68
CA LYS A 10 12.11 -52.19 -16.31
C LYS A 10 12.90 -50.90 -16.23
N LEU A 11 13.70 -50.59 -17.25
CA LEU A 11 14.43 -49.32 -17.34
C LEU A 11 13.47 -48.15 -17.57
N TYR A 12 12.46 -48.33 -18.42
CA TYR A 12 11.43 -47.32 -18.69
C TYR A 12 10.60 -47.03 -17.44
N HIS A 13 10.09 -48.06 -16.74
CA HIS A 13 9.37 -47.86 -15.48
C HIS A 13 10.24 -47.25 -14.37
N LYS A 14 11.54 -47.59 -14.30
CA LYS A 14 12.45 -46.92 -13.37
C LYS A 14 12.63 -45.45 -13.72
N LEU A 15 12.84 -45.12 -14.99
CA LEU A 15 13.05 -43.75 -15.46
C LEU A 15 11.78 -42.90 -15.25
N GLU A 16 10.61 -43.45 -15.55
CA GLU A 16 9.30 -42.80 -15.38
C GLU A 16 8.97 -42.57 -13.90
N ASN A 17 9.25 -43.55 -13.03
CA ASN A 17 9.10 -43.37 -11.57
C ASN A 17 10.07 -42.31 -11.01
N HIS A 18 11.31 -42.23 -11.50
CA HIS A 18 12.25 -41.18 -11.06
C HIS A 18 11.79 -39.80 -11.52
N TYR A 19 11.26 -39.69 -12.75
CA TYR A 19 10.72 -38.44 -13.27
C TYR A 19 9.52 -37.94 -12.45
N HIS A 20 8.59 -38.83 -12.10
CA HIS A 20 7.43 -38.47 -11.28
C HIS A 20 7.83 -38.08 -9.84
N HIS A 21 8.78 -38.77 -9.22
CA HIS A 21 9.24 -38.41 -7.87
C HIS A 21 10.03 -37.10 -7.83
N HIS A 22 10.89 -36.84 -8.82
CA HIS A 22 11.61 -35.57 -8.91
C HIS A 22 10.69 -34.40 -9.20
N HIS A 23 9.72 -34.57 -10.11
CA HIS A 23 8.77 -33.50 -10.42
C HIS A 23 7.84 -33.21 -9.24
N GLN A 24 7.37 -34.24 -8.53
CA GLN A 24 6.56 -34.05 -7.32
C GLN A 24 7.36 -33.33 -6.21
N ALA A 25 8.61 -33.72 -5.98
CA ALA A 25 9.47 -33.07 -4.99
C ALA A 25 9.74 -31.59 -5.31
N GLU A 26 9.93 -31.25 -6.59
CA GLU A 26 10.06 -29.86 -7.03
C GLU A 26 8.77 -29.07 -6.81
N VAL A 27 7.61 -29.64 -7.17
CA VAL A 27 6.30 -29.00 -6.95
C VAL A 27 6.04 -28.77 -5.46
N ASP A 28 6.36 -29.74 -4.61
CA ASP A 28 6.21 -29.64 -3.16
C ASP A 28 7.14 -28.56 -2.57
N ALA A 29 8.39 -28.48 -3.04
CA ALA A 29 9.34 -27.45 -2.62
C ALA A 29 8.88 -26.05 -3.05
N LEU A 30 8.40 -25.89 -4.28
CA LEU A 30 7.84 -24.64 -4.78
C LEU A 30 6.61 -24.19 -3.99
N SER A 31 5.73 -25.13 -3.65
CA SER A 31 4.57 -24.87 -2.79
C SER A 31 5.00 -24.41 -1.39
N ALA A 32 6.00 -25.06 -0.80
CA ALA A 32 6.54 -24.68 0.49
C ALA A 32 7.14 -23.26 0.48
N SER A 33 7.89 -22.90 -0.57
CA SER A 33 8.44 -21.54 -0.72
C SER A 33 7.34 -20.49 -0.83
N LEU A 34 6.28 -20.75 -1.60
CA LEU A 34 5.13 -19.85 -1.71
C LEU A 34 4.38 -19.70 -0.37
N GLN A 35 4.21 -20.79 0.37
CA GLN A 35 3.61 -20.76 1.70
C GLN A 35 4.46 -19.97 2.70
N ALA A 36 5.78 -20.14 2.67
CA ALA A 36 6.70 -19.37 3.51
C ALA A 36 6.61 -17.87 3.20
N PHE A 37 6.58 -17.50 1.91
CA PHE A 37 6.33 -16.12 1.49
C PHE A 37 4.99 -15.59 2.02
N ARG A 38 3.88 -16.33 1.83
CA ARG A 38 2.55 -15.92 2.32
C ARG A 38 2.52 -15.77 3.85
N ALA A 39 3.20 -16.66 4.58
CA ALA A 39 3.33 -16.57 6.03
C ALA A 39 4.12 -15.33 6.46
N ASP A 40 5.26 -15.05 5.82
CA ASP A 40 6.06 -13.85 6.07
C ASP A 40 5.23 -12.58 5.83
N VAL A 41 4.50 -12.50 4.72
CA VAL A 41 3.63 -11.36 4.39
C VAL A 41 2.48 -11.25 5.39
N SER A 42 1.79 -12.35 5.70
CA SER A 42 0.69 -12.38 6.68
C SER A 42 1.15 -11.86 8.04
N ASN A 43 2.30 -12.32 8.52
CA ASN A 43 2.89 -11.85 9.77
C ASN A 43 3.17 -10.34 9.74
N CYS A 44 3.65 -9.80 8.63
CA CYS A 44 3.89 -8.36 8.49
C CYS A 44 2.59 -7.54 8.43
N VAL A 45 1.59 -8.02 7.70
CA VAL A 45 0.26 -7.38 7.60
C VAL A 45 -0.43 -7.37 8.96
N ASN A 46 -0.42 -8.48 9.69
CA ASN A 46 -1.06 -8.61 10.99
C ASN A 46 -0.42 -7.72 12.07
N GLN A 47 0.81 -7.25 11.89
CA GLN A 47 1.40 -6.25 12.79
C GLN A 47 0.69 -4.89 12.72
N LEU A 48 -0.14 -4.63 11.69
CA LEU A 48 -0.98 -3.44 11.59
C LEU A 48 -2.20 -3.50 12.53
N LEU A 49 -2.65 -4.70 12.91
CA LEU A 49 -3.75 -4.92 13.86
C LEU A 49 -3.37 -4.65 15.32
N HIS A 50 -2.07 -4.61 15.61
CA HIS A 50 -1.54 -4.30 16.93
C HIS A 50 -0.79 -2.96 16.86
N PRO A 51 -1.51 -1.83 16.91
CA PRO A 51 -0.88 -0.54 17.01
C PRO A 51 0.06 -0.50 18.21
N LYS A 52 1.22 0.15 18.04
CA LYS A 52 2.10 0.46 19.18
C LYS A 52 1.33 1.39 20.14
N PRO A 53 1.66 1.43 21.44
CA PRO A 53 1.08 2.40 22.36
C PRO A 53 1.16 3.83 21.79
N GLY A 54 0.01 4.49 21.61
CA GLY A 54 -0.10 5.82 21.02
C GLY A 54 -0.35 5.86 19.50
N SER A 55 -0.28 4.72 18.80
CA SER A 55 -0.70 4.57 17.42
C SER A 55 -2.16 4.14 17.39
N GLU A 56 -3.01 4.88 16.71
CA GLU A 56 -4.41 4.52 16.46
C GLU A 56 -4.58 4.22 14.98
N ILE A 57 -5.54 3.36 14.63
CA ILE A 57 -5.89 3.16 13.22
C ILE A 57 -6.35 4.52 12.68
N LEU A 58 -5.98 4.84 11.43
CA LEU A 58 -6.22 6.15 10.82
C LEU A 58 -5.48 7.31 11.52
N SER A 59 -4.25 7.08 11.98
CA SER A 59 -3.29 8.13 12.40
C SER A 59 -2.14 8.24 11.41
N PHE A 60 -1.40 9.37 11.41
CA PHE A 60 -0.17 9.50 10.62
C PHE A 60 0.84 8.41 10.96
N SER A 61 1.01 8.10 12.25
CA SER A 61 1.90 7.02 12.69
C SER A 61 1.51 5.66 12.11
N TRP A 62 0.21 5.39 11.98
CA TRP A 62 -0.29 4.13 11.41
C TRP A 62 -0.12 4.09 9.89
N ILE A 63 -0.37 5.21 9.20
CA ILE A 63 -0.08 5.36 7.76
C ILE A 63 1.40 5.10 7.48
N GLN A 64 2.31 5.62 8.31
CA GLN A 64 3.75 5.39 8.15
C GLN A 64 4.09 3.91 8.20
N ARG A 65 3.45 3.13 9.09
CA ARG A 65 3.62 1.67 9.16
C ARG A 65 3.07 0.96 7.93
N CYS A 66 1.95 1.41 7.38
CA CYS A 66 1.43 0.88 6.12
C CYS A 66 2.43 1.10 4.98
N PHE A 67 3.14 2.23 4.95
CA PHE A 67 4.20 2.49 3.99
C PHE A 67 5.48 1.68 4.24
N GLU A 68 5.86 1.45 5.48
CA GLU A 68 6.98 0.55 5.84
C GLU A 68 6.73 -0.90 5.42
N LEU A 69 5.46 -1.33 5.32
CA LEU A 69 5.09 -2.67 4.88
C LEU A 69 5.47 -2.92 3.40
N LEU A 70 5.38 -1.91 2.53
CA LEU A 70 5.56 -2.09 1.08
C LEU A 70 6.99 -2.59 0.72
N PRO A 71 8.08 -1.98 1.21
CA PRO A 71 9.43 -2.50 0.98
C PRO A 71 9.66 -3.89 1.58
N VAL A 72 9.05 -4.18 2.74
CA VAL A 72 9.19 -5.48 3.42
C VAL A 72 8.58 -6.60 2.57
N ILE A 73 7.37 -6.39 2.05
CA ILE A 73 6.70 -7.35 1.17
C ILE A 73 7.48 -7.52 -0.13
N ASN A 74 7.94 -6.42 -0.73
CA ASN A 74 8.75 -6.49 -1.94
C ASN A 74 10.05 -7.28 -1.71
N LYS A 75 10.70 -7.11 -0.55
CA LYS A 75 11.88 -7.90 -0.18
C LYS A 75 11.54 -9.39 -0.01
N ALA A 76 10.43 -9.72 0.63
CA ALA A 76 9.97 -11.11 0.76
C ALA A 76 9.69 -11.74 -0.61
N PHE A 77 9.10 -10.98 -1.53
CA PHE A 77 8.86 -11.41 -2.91
C PHE A 77 10.17 -11.66 -3.67
N LEU A 78 11.14 -10.75 -3.59
CA LEU A 78 12.45 -10.94 -4.22
C LEU A 78 13.20 -12.13 -3.64
N LYS A 79 13.06 -12.38 -2.33
CA LYS A 79 13.60 -13.58 -1.68
C LYS A 79 12.98 -14.84 -2.27
N LEU A 80 11.65 -14.93 -2.36
CA LEU A 80 10.96 -16.06 -2.99
C LEU A 80 11.47 -16.32 -4.41
N VAL A 81 11.57 -15.26 -5.23
CA VAL A 81 12.08 -15.32 -6.60
C VAL A 81 13.51 -15.89 -6.67
N GLY A 82 14.35 -15.55 -5.69
CA GLY A 82 15.69 -16.12 -5.54
C GLY A 82 15.68 -17.57 -5.07
N ASP A 83 14.86 -17.91 -4.07
CA ASP A 83 14.79 -19.25 -3.48
C ASP A 83 14.33 -20.31 -4.49
N ILE A 84 13.48 -19.93 -5.46
CA ILE A 84 13.01 -20.83 -6.52
C ILE A 84 13.90 -20.79 -7.78
N ASP A 85 14.98 -20.00 -7.78
CA ASP A 85 15.88 -19.77 -8.93
C ASP A 85 15.09 -19.44 -10.21
N TYR A 86 14.23 -18.42 -10.12
CA TYR A 86 13.45 -17.92 -11.26
C TYR A 86 13.51 -16.39 -11.33
N PRO A 87 14.71 -15.80 -11.50
CA PRO A 87 14.86 -14.37 -11.52
C PRO A 87 14.04 -13.74 -12.65
N MET A 88 13.81 -12.43 -12.56
CA MET A 88 13.10 -11.63 -13.58
C MET A 88 13.69 -11.79 -15.00
N SER A 89 14.87 -12.39 -15.13
CA SER A 89 15.43 -12.75 -16.41
C SER A 89 14.77 -13.87 -17.18
N PHE A 90 14.05 -14.73 -16.48
CA PHE A 90 13.30 -15.84 -17.08
C PHE A 90 11.82 -15.55 -17.26
N TRP A 91 11.36 -14.39 -16.78
CA TRP A 91 9.97 -13.99 -16.89
C TRP A 91 9.62 -13.72 -18.35
N ASP A 92 8.42 -14.14 -18.72
CA ASP A 92 7.87 -13.86 -20.03
C ASP A 92 7.46 -12.39 -20.17
N VAL A 93 7.08 -11.99 -21.38
CA VAL A 93 6.70 -10.61 -21.66
C VAL A 93 5.45 -10.20 -20.88
N ALA A 94 4.50 -11.11 -20.67
CA ALA A 94 3.28 -10.81 -19.94
C ALA A 94 3.53 -10.55 -18.45
N SER A 95 4.34 -11.37 -17.80
CA SER A 95 4.70 -11.20 -16.38
C SER A 95 5.54 -9.93 -16.16
N LEU A 96 6.45 -9.62 -17.08
CA LEU A 96 7.23 -8.38 -17.04
C LEU A 96 6.33 -7.15 -17.23
N ASP A 97 5.43 -7.18 -18.21
CA ASP A 97 4.46 -6.09 -18.43
C ASP A 97 3.56 -5.89 -17.21
N GLU A 98 3.08 -6.97 -16.61
CA GLU A 98 2.25 -6.92 -15.41
C GLU A 98 2.96 -6.29 -14.21
N TYR A 99 4.23 -6.64 -13.97
CA TYR A 99 5.03 -6.04 -12.91
C TYR A 99 5.34 -4.56 -13.17
N LEU A 100 5.66 -4.20 -14.42
CA LEU A 100 5.90 -2.81 -14.82
C LEU A 100 4.65 -1.94 -14.73
N ASN A 101 3.48 -2.49 -15.06
CA ASN A 101 2.17 -1.84 -14.90
C ASN A 101 1.84 -1.65 -13.41
N TYR A 102 2.10 -2.65 -12.57
CA TYR A 102 1.97 -2.48 -11.13
C TYR A 102 2.86 -1.34 -10.60
N GLY A 103 4.13 -1.29 -10.97
CA GLY A 103 5.02 -0.20 -10.60
C GLY A 103 4.53 1.17 -11.08
N LEU A 104 3.93 1.25 -12.27
CA LEU A 104 3.31 2.48 -12.77
C LEU A 104 2.11 2.90 -11.89
N HIS A 105 1.21 1.97 -11.56
CA HIS A 105 0.07 2.25 -10.69
C HIS A 105 0.52 2.74 -9.32
N LEU A 106 1.58 2.17 -8.74
CA LEU A 106 2.13 2.64 -7.47
C LEU A 106 2.60 4.09 -7.54
N LEU A 107 3.29 4.48 -8.62
CA LEU A 107 3.74 5.87 -8.83
C LEU A 107 2.55 6.84 -8.97
N GLU A 108 1.49 6.43 -9.68
CA GLU A 108 0.28 7.23 -9.81
C GLU A 108 -0.47 7.38 -8.48
N LEU A 109 -0.55 6.31 -7.69
CA LEU A 109 -1.15 6.34 -6.35
C LEU A 109 -0.33 7.20 -5.38
N LEU A 110 1.00 7.13 -5.42
CA LEU A 110 1.87 8.01 -4.64
C LEU A 110 1.67 9.48 -5.02
N ASN A 111 1.50 9.80 -6.31
CA ASN A 111 1.13 11.16 -6.73
C ASN A 111 -0.22 11.60 -6.16
N CYS A 112 -1.20 10.69 -6.07
CA CYS A 112 -2.48 10.98 -5.41
C CYS A 112 -2.28 11.25 -3.92
N VAL A 113 -1.40 10.49 -3.24
CA VAL A 113 -1.06 10.72 -1.82
C VAL A 113 -0.43 12.10 -1.64
N THR A 114 0.56 12.46 -2.45
CA THR A 114 1.18 13.79 -2.45
C THR A 114 0.16 14.91 -2.66
N SER A 115 -0.82 14.70 -3.54
CA SER A 115 -1.92 15.65 -3.74
C SER A 115 -2.78 15.81 -2.48
N SER A 116 -3.13 14.71 -1.80
CA SER A 116 -3.89 14.77 -0.54
C SER A 116 -3.10 15.46 0.58
N LEU A 117 -1.80 15.17 0.70
CA LEU A 117 -0.93 15.85 1.67
C LEU A 117 -0.82 17.36 1.39
N SER A 118 -0.71 17.75 0.12
CA SER A 118 -0.67 19.17 -0.27
C SER A 118 -1.91 19.94 0.18
N HIS A 119 -3.07 19.29 0.19
CA HIS A 119 -4.31 19.90 0.68
C HIS A 119 -4.36 20.02 2.21
N LEU A 120 -3.85 19.02 2.93
CA LEU A 120 -3.66 19.13 4.38
C LEU A 120 -2.66 20.26 4.71
N ALA A 121 -1.60 20.40 3.91
CA ALA A 121 -0.64 21.50 4.05
C ALA A 121 -1.30 22.86 3.81
N GLN A 122 -2.21 22.98 2.84
CA GLN A 122 -2.98 24.20 2.63
C GLN A 122 -3.88 24.55 3.82
N ALA A 123 -4.56 23.55 4.39
CA ALA A 123 -5.38 23.76 5.59
C ALA A 123 -4.53 24.20 6.79
N ARG A 124 -3.38 23.56 7.00
CA ARG A 124 -2.39 23.94 8.01
C ARG A 124 -1.93 25.40 7.84
N LEU A 125 -1.62 25.82 6.61
CA LEU A 125 -1.24 27.22 6.33
C LEU A 125 -2.36 28.21 6.67
N SER A 126 -3.63 27.86 6.36
CA SER A 126 -4.78 28.68 6.78
C SER A 126 -4.88 28.80 8.30
N PHE A 127 -4.66 27.70 9.02
CA PHE A 127 -4.65 27.69 10.49
C PHE A 127 -3.49 28.48 11.10
N ALA A 128 -2.29 28.35 10.55
CA ALA A 128 -1.14 29.14 10.98
C ALA A 128 -1.39 30.65 10.76
N HIS A 129 -2.01 31.01 9.63
CA HIS A 129 -2.41 32.39 9.37
C HIS A 129 -3.48 32.87 10.37
N ALA A 130 -4.50 32.06 10.63
CA ALA A 130 -5.54 32.39 11.59
C ALA A 130 -4.96 32.68 12.98
N LEU A 131 -4.00 31.86 13.43
CA LEU A 131 -3.34 32.00 14.73
C LEU A 131 -2.64 33.36 14.87
N ASN A 132 -1.99 33.84 13.81
CA ASN A 132 -1.34 35.16 13.79
C ASN A 132 -2.36 36.33 13.79
N LEU A 133 -3.59 36.08 13.38
CA LEU A 133 -4.66 37.09 13.33
C LEU A 133 -5.49 37.15 14.62
N VAL A 134 -5.32 36.22 15.56
CA VAL A 134 -6.14 36.11 16.79
C VAL A 134 -6.19 37.42 17.57
N GLU A 135 -5.07 38.13 17.69
CA GLU A 135 -4.97 39.38 18.44
C GLU A 135 -5.28 40.63 17.59
N SER A 136 -4.88 40.62 16.33
CA SER A 136 -4.93 41.80 15.46
C SER A 136 -6.27 41.94 14.71
N SER A 137 -6.86 40.82 14.28
CA SER A 137 -8.10 40.78 13.49
C SER A 137 -8.93 39.52 13.83
N PRO A 138 -9.58 39.48 15.01
CA PRO A 138 -10.25 38.27 15.51
C PRO A 138 -11.36 37.73 14.60
N SER A 139 -12.10 38.61 13.93
CA SER A 139 -13.14 38.21 12.96
C SER A 139 -12.57 37.46 11.77
N THR A 140 -11.45 37.94 11.22
CA THR A 140 -10.76 37.30 10.10
C THR A 140 -10.09 36.00 10.55
N ALA A 141 -9.56 35.93 11.78
CA ALA A 141 -9.05 34.68 12.34
C ALA A 141 -10.12 33.57 12.34
N ILE A 142 -11.36 33.88 12.75
CA ILE A 142 -12.48 32.91 12.74
C ILE A 142 -12.77 32.41 11.32
N GLU A 143 -12.70 33.26 10.30
CA GLU A 143 -12.94 32.85 8.90
C GLU A 143 -11.93 31.80 8.41
N HIS A 144 -10.70 31.83 8.94
CA HIS A 144 -9.61 30.91 8.61
C HIS A 144 -9.54 29.66 9.51
N LEU A 145 -10.24 29.64 10.65
CA LEU A 145 -10.34 28.48 11.57
C LEU A 145 -11.45 27.49 11.18
N LYS A 146 -11.88 27.48 9.92
CA LYS A 146 -12.87 26.52 9.42
C LYS A 146 -12.31 25.11 9.47
N ALA A 147 -13.15 24.16 9.89
CA ALA A 147 -12.78 22.76 9.93
C ALA A 147 -12.26 22.28 8.57
N ILE A 148 -11.21 21.46 8.61
CA ILE A 148 -10.67 20.77 7.43
C ILE A 148 -11.79 19.91 6.85
N GLN A 149 -12.18 20.19 5.62
CA GLN A 149 -13.24 19.47 4.93
C GLN A 149 -12.70 18.26 4.18
N SER A 150 -13.55 17.24 4.02
CA SER A 150 -13.24 16.10 3.18
C SER A 150 -13.03 16.54 1.73
N GLN A 151 -12.17 15.81 1.05
CA GLN A 151 -11.82 16.11 -0.33
C GLN A 151 -12.34 15.05 -1.27
N SER A 152 -13.24 15.47 -2.14
CA SER A 152 -13.68 14.65 -3.26
C SER A 152 -12.54 14.51 -4.25
N SER A 153 -11.87 13.36 -4.25
CA SER A 153 -11.02 12.96 -5.37
C SER A 153 -11.90 12.82 -6.62
N SER A 154 -11.65 13.66 -7.62
CA SER A 154 -12.27 13.54 -8.95
C SER A 154 -11.66 12.39 -9.77
N LYS A 155 -10.52 11.84 -9.34
CA LYS A 155 -9.87 10.72 -10.02
C LYS A 155 -10.59 9.42 -9.69
N ASP A 156 -10.96 8.69 -10.74
CA ASP A 156 -11.44 7.30 -10.68
C ASP A 156 -10.25 6.38 -10.39
N LEU A 157 -10.07 5.98 -9.12
CA LEU A 157 -8.96 5.10 -8.73
C LEU A 157 -9.16 3.71 -9.34
N LYS A 158 -10.40 3.25 -9.44
CA LYS A 158 -10.70 1.94 -10.03
C LYS A 158 -10.26 1.90 -11.49
N GLY A 159 -10.55 2.95 -12.26
CA GLY A 159 -10.07 3.10 -13.63
C GLY A 159 -8.55 3.21 -13.72
N LEU A 160 -7.91 3.90 -12.77
CA LEU A 160 -6.47 4.11 -12.69
C LEU A 160 -5.70 2.79 -12.54
N VAL A 161 -6.15 1.91 -11.62
CA VAL A 161 -5.39 0.70 -11.28
C VAL A 161 -5.88 -0.56 -12.01
N ARG A 162 -6.91 -0.44 -12.85
CA ARG A 162 -7.45 -1.56 -13.62
C ARG A 162 -6.57 -1.82 -14.83
N ASN A 163 -5.91 -2.98 -14.84
CA ASN A 163 -5.30 -3.51 -16.05
C ASN A 163 -6.39 -3.76 -17.11
N LYS A 164 -6.13 -3.43 -18.36
CA LYS A 164 -6.85 -4.05 -19.49
C LYS A 164 -6.61 -5.55 -19.35
N GLU A 165 -7.67 -6.34 -19.29
CA GLU A 165 -7.59 -7.81 -19.16
C GLU A 165 -6.69 -8.34 -20.29
N GLY A 166 -5.42 -8.60 -19.97
CA GLY A 166 -4.50 -9.33 -20.82
C GLY A 166 -5.01 -10.76 -20.84
N GLY A 167 -5.28 -11.29 -22.03
CA GLY A 167 -5.85 -12.63 -22.19
C GLY A 167 -5.09 -13.65 -21.35
N GLU A 168 -5.81 -14.59 -20.77
CA GLU A 168 -5.28 -15.72 -20.00
C GLU A 168 -4.20 -16.45 -20.80
N GLY A 169 -2.98 -15.96 -20.71
CA GLY A 169 -1.79 -16.64 -21.19
C GLY A 169 -1.67 -17.90 -20.36
N LYS A 170 -1.60 -19.05 -21.01
CA LYS A 170 -1.40 -20.32 -20.32
C LYS A 170 -0.02 -20.28 -19.64
N LEU A 171 0.00 -20.06 -18.32
CA LEU A 171 1.22 -20.12 -17.51
C LEU A 171 1.93 -21.43 -17.80
N SER A 172 3.16 -21.32 -18.27
CA SER A 172 3.86 -22.42 -18.96
C SER A 172 4.63 -23.32 -17.99
N SER A 173 5.02 -22.80 -16.82
CA SER A 173 5.79 -23.53 -15.80
C SER A 173 5.25 -23.38 -14.37
N CYS A 174 5.61 -24.34 -13.49
CA CYS A 174 5.26 -24.29 -12.07
C CYS A 174 5.89 -23.09 -11.34
N LYS A 175 7.13 -22.72 -11.70
CA LYS A 175 7.84 -21.55 -11.14
C LYS A 175 7.17 -20.23 -11.53
N GLU A 176 6.77 -20.12 -12.79
CA GLU A 176 6.03 -18.96 -13.30
C GLU A 176 4.70 -18.78 -12.56
N ARG A 177 3.97 -19.86 -12.29
CA ARG A 177 2.74 -19.83 -11.48
C ARG A 177 3.01 -19.32 -10.06
N VAL A 178 4.06 -19.82 -9.40
CA VAL A 178 4.43 -19.40 -8.04
C VAL A 178 4.76 -17.90 -8.00
N VAL A 179 5.54 -17.40 -8.96
CA VAL A 179 5.84 -15.97 -9.07
C VAL A 179 4.60 -15.16 -9.33
N HIS A 180 3.73 -15.59 -10.25
CA HIS A 180 2.49 -14.89 -10.56
C HIS A 180 1.57 -14.81 -9.33
N GLU A 181 1.36 -15.93 -8.63
CA GLU A 181 0.57 -15.95 -7.39
C GLU A 181 1.16 -15.02 -6.33
N ALA A 182 2.47 -15.07 -6.11
CA ALA A 182 3.13 -14.18 -5.16
C ALA A 182 3.01 -12.70 -5.57
N LEU A 183 3.13 -12.40 -6.87
CA LEU A 183 2.94 -11.05 -7.39
C LEU A 183 1.50 -10.56 -7.17
N MET A 184 0.49 -11.42 -7.30
CA MET A 184 -0.89 -11.05 -6.97
C MET A 184 -1.06 -10.67 -5.49
N GLU A 185 -0.38 -11.37 -4.58
CA GLU A 185 -0.37 -10.99 -3.15
C GLU A 185 0.29 -9.63 -2.93
N VAL A 186 1.47 -9.39 -3.55
CA VAL A 186 2.15 -8.08 -3.47
C VAL A 186 1.27 -6.96 -4.01
N LYS A 187 0.63 -7.18 -5.16
CA LYS A 187 -0.30 -6.24 -5.79
C LYS A 187 -1.49 -5.97 -4.89
N SER A 188 -2.11 -7.02 -4.37
CA SER A 188 -3.28 -6.93 -3.48
C SER A 188 -2.98 -6.08 -2.25
N VAL A 189 -1.90 -6.38 -1.53
CA VAL A 189 -1.51 -5.63 -0.32
C VAL A 189 -1.11 -4.21 -0.66
N GLY A 190 -0.31 -4.01 -1.71
CA GLY A 190 0.12 -2.67 -2.12
C GLY A 190 -1.06 -1.77 -2.47
N LEU A 191 -1.98 -2.25 -3.31
CA LEU A 191 -3.19 -1.50 -3.66
C LEU A 191 -4.05 -1.23 -2.43
N TRP A 192 -4.28 -2.23 -1.57
CA TRP A 192 -5.03 -2.06 -0.33
C TRP A 192 -4.46 -0.94 0.55
N VAL A 193 -3.13 -0.92 0.76
CA VAL A 193 -2.46 0.16 1.52
C VAL A 193 -2.81 1.53 0.94
N PHE A 194 -2.68 1.73 -0.37
CA PHE A 194 -2.99 3.02 -0.98
C PHE A 194 -4.47 3.36 -0.92
N GLY A 195 -5.37 2.38 -1.05
CA GLY A 195 -6.81 2.61 -0.91
C GLY A 195 -7.16 3.16 0.47
N VAL A 196 -6.63 2.55 1.52
CA VAL A 196 -6.86 3.00 2.90
C VAL A 196 -6.20 4.35 3.17
N VAL A 197 -4.93 4.52 2.78
CA VAL A 197 -4.20 5.77 3.03
C VAL A 197 -4.86 6.95 2.32
N LEU A 198 -5.24 6.80 1.05
CA LEU A 198 -5.92 7.86 0.30
C LEU A 198 -7.26 8.21 0.93
N ALA A 199 -8.06 7.22 1.31
CA ALA A 199 -9.33 7.45 1.99
C ALA A 199 -9.16 8.19 3.33
N THR A 200 -8.11 7.83 4.07
CA THR A 200 -7.78 8.46 5.36
C THR A 200 -7.37 9.92 5.17
N LEU A 201 -6.45 10.20 4.26
CA LEU A 201 -5.93 11.54 4.01
C LEU A 201 -6.96 12.46 3.35
N SER A 202 -7.85 11.93 2.51
CA SER A 202 -8.93 12.70 1.90
C SER A 202 -10.13 12.89 2.83
N GLY A 203 -10.22 12.12 3.92
CA GLY A 203 -11.38 12.10 4.81
C GLY A 203 -12.64 11.55 4.14
N GLU A 204 -12.49 10.67 3.14
CA GLU A 204 -13.61 10.06 2.40
C GLU A 204 -13.40 8.56 2.24
N THR A 205 -14.47 7.76 2.31
CA THR A 205 -14.38 6.29 2.18
C THR A 205 -14.25 5.82 0.73
N LYS A 206 -14.56 6.68 -0.24
CA LYS A 206 -14.62 6.34 -1.67
C LYS A 206 -13.32 5.72 -2.22
N PRO A 207 -12.11 6.28 -1.99
CA PRO A 207 -10.87 5.68 -2.49
C PRO A 207 -10.66 4.23 -2.02
N TYR A 208 -10.96 3.97 -0.76
CA TYR A 208 -10.88 2.63 -0.17
C TYR A 208 -11.88 1.67 -0.82
N LEU A 209 -13.15 2.08 -1.00
CA LEU A 209 -14.17 1.24 -1.62
C LEU A 209 -13.88 0.94 -3.11
N GLU A 210 -13.36 1.91 -3.86
CA GLU A 210 -12.97 1.71 -5.27
C GLU A 210 -11.83 0.70 -5.40
N ILE A 211 -10.79 0.84 -4.58
CA ILE A 211 -9.68 -0.11 -4.53
C ILE A 211 -10.15 -1.48 -4.04
N LYS A 212 -11.03 -1.54 -3.04
CA LYS A 212 -11.60 -2.79 -2.51
C LYS A 212 -12.26 -3.61 -3.62
N GLN A 213 -13.00 -2.97 -4.52
CA GLN A 213 -13.59 -3.66 -5.69
C GLN A 213 -12.56 -4.23 -6.66
N VAL A 214 -11.38 -3.62 -6.77
CA VAL A 214 -10.28 -4.12 -7.60
C VAL A 214 -9.63 -5.32 -6.92
N ILE A 215 -9.28 -5.20 -5.64
CA ILE A 215 -8.52 -6.24 -4.92
C ILE A 215 -9.33 -7.51 -4.63
N VAL A 216 -10.67 -7.43 -4.58
CA VAL A 216 -11.54 -8.62 -4.46
C VAL A 216 -11.25 -9.65 -5.56
N ARG A 217 -10.78 -9.21 -6.73
CA ARG A 217 -10.40 -10.11 -7.83
C ARG A 217 -9.16 -10.96 -7.54
N PHE A 218 -8.30 -10.53 -6.62
CA PHE A 218 -7.10 -11.29 -6.23
C PHE A 218 -7.38 -12.37 -5.19
N ASN A 219 -8.55 -12.33 -4.52
CA ASN A 219 -8.97 -13.30 -3.50
C ASN A 219 -7.89 -13.56 -2.42
N SER A 220 -7.18 -12.51 -1.99
CA SER A 220 -6.08 -12.60 -1.02
C SER A 220 -6.61 -12.82 0.39
N ALA A 221 -6.28 -13.96 0.99
CA ALA A 221 -6.61 -14.24 2.39
C ALA A 221 -5.77 -13.41 3.38
N LEU A 222 -4.65 -12.83 2.93
CA LEU A 222 -3.68 -12.11 3.76
C LEU A 222 -4.25 -10.83 4.38
N LEU A 223 -5.30 -10.28 3.77
CA LEU A 223 -5.88 -8.99 4.16
C LEU A 223 -7.15 -9.11 5.00
N ILE A 224 -7.74 -10.31 5.17
CA ILE A 224 -9.10 -10.46 5.73
C ILE A 224 -9.24 -9.74 7.08
N ASP A 225 -8.38 -10.05 8.04
CA ASP A 225 -8.50 -9.54 9.40
C ASP A 225 -8.26 -8.02 9.47
N VAL A 226 -7.19 -7.54 8.81
CA VAL A 226 -6.86 -6.11 8.79
C VAL A 226 -7.87 -5.28 8.02
N ASP A 227 -8.40 -5.81 6.91
CA ASP A 227 -9.39 -5.14 6.09
C ASP A 227 -10.74 -5.04 6.82
N SER A 228 -11.15 -6.10 7.53
CA SER A 228 -12.33 -6.05 8.39
C SER A 228 -12.20 -5.00 9.49
N CYS A 229 -11.05 -4.91 10.14
CA CYS A 229 -10.80 -3.90 11.17
C CYS A 229 -10.83 -2.47 10.61
N VAL A 230 -10.16 -2.23 9.47
CA VAL A 230 -10.19 -0.93 8.80
C VAL A 230 -11.60 -0.57 8.31
N PHE A 231 -12.36 -1.54 7.80
CA PHE A 231 -13.74 -1.33 7.37
C PHE A 231 -14.62 -0.89 8.54
N GLU A 232 -14.55 -1.57 9.68
CA GLU A 232 -15.29 -1.19 10.89
C GLU A 232 -14.97 0.26 11.31
N VAL A 233 -13.70 0.62 11.37
CA VAL A 233 -13.26 1.96 11.80
C VAL A 233 -13.64 3.04 10.80
N MET A 234 -13.34 2.85 9.52
CA MET A 234 -13.49 3.88 8.49
C MET A 234 -14.92 4.00 7.96
N VAL A 235 -15.62 2.87 7.77
CA VAL A 235 -16.93 2.84 7.09
C VAL A 235 -18.07 2.78 8.08
N GLU A 236 -18.02 1.89 9.08
CA GLU A 236 -19.13 1.74 10.03
C GLU A 236 -19.12 2.83 11.10
N LYS A 237 -17.96 3.12 11.70
CA LYS A 237 -17.81 4.20 12.69
C LYS A 237 -17.64 5.58 12.05
N GLY A 238 -17.27 5.64 10.77
CA GLY A 238 -17.04 6.89 10.05
C GLY A 238 -15.89 7.70 10.63
N GLU A 239 -14.88 7.04 11.21
CA GLU A 239 -13.73 7.72 11.79
C GLU A 239 -12.86 8.33 10.68
N THR A 240 -12.27 9.49 11.00
CA THR A 240 -11.37 10.22 10.12
C THR A 240 -9.96 10.26 10.71
N LEU A 241 -9.02 10.83 9.96
CA LEU A 241 -7.64 11.02 10.41
C LEU A 241 -7.60 11.69 11.79
N LYS A 242 -7.00 10.99 12.76
CA LYS A 242 -6.93 11.40 14.17
C LYS A 242 -6.43 12.84 14.32
N GLU A 243 -5.33 13.15 13.66
CA GLU A 243 -4.66 14.45 13.79
C GLU A 243 -5.52 15.59 13.21
N VAL A 244 -6.31 15.32 12.17
CA VAL A 244 -7.30 16.27 11.62
C VAL A 244 -8.45 16.48 12.60
N LYS A 245 -8.95 15.43 13.25
CA LYS A 245 -10.01 15.51 14.25
C LYS A 245 -9.56 16.35 15.46
N GLU A 246 -8.35 16.11 15.95
CA GLU A 246 -7.76 16.86 17.05
C GLU A 246 -7.56 18.34 16.69
N LEU A 247 -7.05 18.64 15.50
CA LEU A 247 -6.91 20.00 15.00
C LEU A 247 -8.24 20.72 14.86
N ASN A 248 -9.25 20.08 14.26
CA ASN A 248 -10.59 20.66 14.11
C ASN A 248 -11.23 20.95 15.48
N SER A 249 -11.06 20.06 16.46
CA SER A 249 -11.53 20.29 17.83
C SER A 249 -10.83 21.50 18.46
N ALA A 250 -9.51 21.60 18.34
CA ALA A 250 -8.74 22.70 18.90
C ALA A 250 -9.06 24.04 18.21
N ALA A 251 -9.28 24.04 16.90
CA ALA A 251 -9.74 25.21 16.14
C ALA A 251 -11.10 25.70 16.66
N ASN A 252 -12.06 24.80 16.89
CA ASN A 252 -13.38 25.14 17.44
C ASN A 252 -13.29 25.71 18.87
N SER A 253 -12.40 25.15 19.70
CA SER A 253 -12.12 25.70 21.03
C SER A 253 -11.52 27.10 20.95
N LEU A 254 -10.61 27.35 20.01
CA LEU A 254 -10.04 28.66 19.76
C LEU A 254 -11.09 29.67 19.27
N VAL A 255 -11.98 29.29 18.35
CA VAL A 255 -13.11 30.14 17.94
C VAL A 255 -13.98 30.53 19.14
N SER A 256 -14.31 29.57 20.01
CA SER A 256 -15.10 29.85 21.22
C SER A 256 -14.37 30.78 22.20
N ALA A 257 -13.05 30.64 22.31
CA ALA A 257 -12.19 31.49 23.12
C ALA A 257 -12.10 32.92 22.59
N ILE A 258 -12.03 33.08 21.26
CA ILE A 258 -12.08 34.39 20.59
C ILE A 258 -13.40 35.11 20.91
N LEU A 259 -14.54 34.41 20.78
CA LEU A 259 -15.85 34.99 21.05
C LEU A 259 -16.06 35.38 22.52
N SER A 260 -15.38 34.68 23.44
CA SER A 260 -15.47 34.95 24.88
C SER A 260 -14.35 35.86 25.42
N GLY A 261 -13.40 36.28 24.58
CA GLY A 261 -12.27 37.13 24.96
C GLY A 261 -11.18 36.45 25.80
N LYS A 262 -11.15 35.12 25.90
CA LYS A 262 -10.20 34.33 26.71
C LYS A 262 -9.24 33.51 25.82
N THR A 263 -8.53 34.19 24.92
CA THR A 263 -7.82 33.56 23.79
C THR A 263 -6.47 32.91 24.12
N SER A 264 -5.75 33.38 25.14
CA SER A 264 -4.34 33.03 25.36
C SER A 264 -4.09 31.52 25.49
N ASP A 265 -4.80 30.84 26.41
CA ASP A 265 -4.60 29.39 26.63
C ASP A 265 -5.02 28.55 25.42
N ALA A 266 -6.13 28.90 24.77
CA ALA A 266 -6.64 28.19 23.61
C ALA A 266 -5.74 28.37 22.37
N ALA A 267 -5.16 29.55 22.19
CA ALA A 267 -4.21 29.83 21.11
C ALA A 267 -2.91 29.05 21.31
N MET A 268 -2.42 28.95 22.55
CA MET A 268 -1.23 28.16 22.89
C MET A 268 -1.46 26.66 22.65
N ASP A 269 -2.60 26.10 23.09
CA ASP A 269 -2.96 24.70 22.84
C ASP A 269 -3.08 24.41 21.33
N PHE A 270 -3.79 25.28 20.60
CA PHE A 270 -3.95 25.15 19.15
C PHE A 270 -2.61 25.21 18.42
N GLY A 271 -1.76 26.18 18.76
CA GLY A 271 -0.42 26.32 18.18
C GLY A 271 0.47 25.10 18.46
N GLY A 272 0.39 24.54 19.67
CA GLY A 272 1.09 23.30 20.02
C GLY A 272 0.67 22.12 19.14
N LYS A 273 -0.64 21.90 18.99
CA LYS A 273 -1.18 20.82 18.14
C LYS A 273 -0.86 21.02 16.66
N LEU A 274 -0.93 22.26 16.18
CA LEU A 274 -0.56 22.61 14.81
C LEU A 274 0.92 22.31 14.52
N GLY A 275 1.81 22.60 15.47
CA GLY A 275 3.23 22.27 15.35
C GLY A 275 3.51 20.75 15.35
N VAL A 276 2.77 19.96 16.14
CA VAL A 276 2.86 18.49 16.11
C VAL A 276 2.37 17.96 14.76
N PHE A 277 1.21 18.43 14.30
CA PHE A 277 0.64 18.05 13.00
C PHE A 277 1.62 18.32 11.85
N GLU A 278 2.24 19.52 11.82
CA GLU A 278 3.23 19.89 10.80
C GLU A 278 4.41 18.92 10.79
N LYS A 279 4.96 18.60 11.96
CA LYS A 279 6.11 17.71 12.08
C LYS A 279 5.81 16.28 11.60
N GLU A 280 4.63 15.77 11.92
CA GLU A 280 4.21 14.43 11.51
C GLU A 280 3.91 14.36 10.02
N MET A 281 3.26 15.41 9.47
CA MET A 281 3.02 15.56 8.05
C MET A 281 4.33 15.63 7.26
N ASP A 282 5.31 16.43 7.70
CA ASP A 282 6.65 16.51 7.10
C ASP A 282 7.38 15.16 7.08
N ALA A 283 7.23 14.37 8.15
CA ALA A 283 7.81 13.03 8.23
C ALA A 283 7.16 12.07 7.23
N LEU A 284 5.84 12.19 7.05
CA LEU A 284 5.08 11.39 6.10
C LEU A 284 5.42 11.77 4.65
N GLU A 285 5.53 13.06 4.32
CA GLU A 285 5.94 13.54 2.99
C GLU A 285 7.30 12.96 2.57
N LYS A 286 8.29 13.02 3.46
CA LYS A 286 9.62 12.43 3.21
C LYS A 286 9.55 10.93 2.94
N GLN A 287 8.67 10.22 3.63
CA GLN A 287 8.48 8.78 3.41
C GLN A 287 7.84 8.49 2.06
N VAL A 288 6.84 9.29 1.64
CA VAL A 288 6.22 9.20 0.32
C VAL A 288 7.24 9.45 -0.78
N ASP A 289 8.08 10.48 -0.64
CA ASP A 289 9.15 10.79 -1.61
C ASP A 289 10.19 9.67 -1.71
N ALA A 290 10.57 9.08 -0.57
CA ALA A 290 11.48 7.94 -0.53
C ALA A 290 10.88 6.71 -1.23
N LEU A 291 9.60 6.42 -0.99
CA LEU A 291 8.88 5.33 -1.67
C LEU A 291 8.78 5.58 -3.17
N PHE A 292 8.42 6.78 -3.58
CA PHE A 292 8.33 7.16 -5.00
C PHE A 292 9.66 6.95 -5.71
N SER A 293 10.74 7.45 -5.11
CA SER A 293 12.09 7.30 -5.62
C SER A 293 12.49 5.82 -5.73
N SER A 294 12.18 5.01 -4.72
CA SER A 294 12.46 3.58 -4.70
C SER A 294 11.71 2.80 -5.78
N VAL A 295 10.41 3.07 -5.97
CA VAL A 295 9.60 2.40 -7.00
C VAL A 295 10.10 2.78 -8.40
N LEU A 296 10.39 4.08 -8.60
CA LEU A 296 10.92 4.57 -9.87
C LEU A 296 12.28 3.95 -10.21
N ALA A 297 13.18 3.86 -9.23
CA ALA A 297 14.49 3.24 -9.38
C ALA A 297 14.36 1.76 -9.78
N ALA A 298 13.58 0.97 -9.03
CA ALA A 298 13.37 -0.45 -9.32
C ALA A 298 12.79 -0.68 -10.73
N ARG A 299 11.85 0.18 -11.15
CA ARG A 299 11.27 0.12 -12.51
C ARG A 299 12.32 0.43 -13.58
N ASN A 300 13.15 1.44 -13.37
CA ASN A 300 14.19 1.84 -14.32
C ASN A 300 15.27 0.75 -14.46
N GLU A 301 15.67 0.12 -13.36
CA GLU A 301 16.60 -1.02 -13.37
C GLU A 301 16.05 -2.17 -14.20
N LEU A 302 14.78 -2.54 -13.98
CA LEU A 302 14.13 -3.61 -14.74
C LEU A 302 14.07 -3.29 -16.25
N LEU A 303 13.67 -2.06 -16.61
CA LEU A 303 13.61 -1.62 -18.01
C LEU A 303 15.00 -1.63 -18.68
N ASN A 304 16.04 -1.23 -17.96
CA ASN A 304 17.41 -1.28 -18.47
C ASN A 304 17.87 -2.73 -18.69
N GLY A 305 17.55 -3.64 -17.76
CA GLY A 305 17.83 -5.07 -17.91
C GLY A 305 17.13 -5.69 -19.12
N VAL A 306 15.89 -5.29 -19.41
CA VAL A 306 15.15 -5.75 -20.60
C VAL A 306 15.79 -5.20 -21.90
N ARG A 307 16.22 -3.93 -21.91
CA ARG A 307 16.88 -3.32 -23.08
C ARG A 307 18.20 -4.02 -23.42
N GLN A 308 19.00 -4.37 -22.41
CA GLN A 308 20.28 -5.06 -22.60
C GLN A 308 20.12 -6.46 -23.21
N ARG A 309 18.99 -7.15 -23.02
CA ARG A 309 18.73 -8.46 -23.66
C ARG A 309 18.36 -8.38 -25.14
N LYS A 310 17.98 -7.21 -25.64
CA LYS A 310 17.59 -7.00 -27.04
C LYS A 310 18.78 -6.64 -27.94
N GLN A 311 19.98 -6.46 -27.37
CA GLN A 311 21.25 -6.24 -28.07
C GLN A 311 22.06 -7.52 -28.11
#